data_AF-A0A177L487-F1
#
_entry.id   AF-A0A177L487-F1
#
_cell.length_a   1.000
_cell.length_b   1.000
_cell.length_c   1.000
_cell.angle_alpha   90.00
_cell.angle_beta   90.00
_cell.angle_gamma   90.00
#
_symmetry.space_group_name_H-M   'P 1'
#
loop_
_entity.id
_entity.type
_entity.pdbx_description
1 polymer ?
#
loop_
_entity_poly.entity_id
_entity_poly.type
_entity_poly.pdbx_seq_one_letter_code
_entity_poly.pdbx_strand_id
1 'polypeptide(L)' 'MKTKPGAKYTADFKVYYKGGRTETVDVKGGPASRDFSLRRKLLEKAIGQEVTVMEYNYGEWRRKR' A
#
# COMPACT_ATOMS: atom_id res chain seq x y z
N MET A 1 11.24 15.67 -24.72
CA MET A 1 10.08 15.16 -23.96
C MET A 1 10.41 15.25 -22.48
N LYS A 2 9.64 16.00 -21.67
CA LYS A 2 9.77 15.92 -20.20
C LYS A 2 9.08 14.63 -19.75
N THR A 3 9.84 13.57 -19.51
CA THR A 3 9.34 12.42 -18.77
C THR A 3 8.96 12.91 -17.38
N LYS A 4 7.66 12.94 -17.06
CA LYS A 4 7.26 13.08 -15.66
C LYS A 4 7.96 11.94 -14.92
N PRO A 5 8.69 12.20 -13.82
CA PRO A 5 9.21 11.14 -12.98
C PRO A 5 8.06 10.16 -12.73
N GLY A 6 8.29 8.86 -12.96
CA GLY A 6 7.27 7.86 -12.68
C GLY A 6 6.70 8.12 -11.29
N ALA A 7 5.37 8.10 -11.16
CA ALA A 7 4.73 8.47 -9.90
C ALA A 7 5.31 7.63 -8.76
N LYS A 8 6.01 8.27 -7.81
CA LYS A 8 6.58 7.60 -6.65
C LYS A 8 5.42 7.17 -5.75
N TYR A 9 5.13 5.89 -5.76
CA TYR A 9 4.13 5.34 -4.86
C TYR A 9 4.72 5.28 -3.45
N THR A 10 4.04 5.92 -2.49
CA THR A 10 4.42 5.92 -1.08
C THR A 10 3.20 5.44 -0.32
N ALA A 11 3.34 4.36 0.44
CA ALA A 11 2.28 3.89 1.32
C ALA A 11 2.07 4.89 2.46
N ASP A 12 0.89 4.85 3.07
CA ASP A 12 0.51 5.81 4.12
C ASP A 12 1.32 5.64 5.40
N PHE A 13 1.65 4.39 5.77
CA PHE A 13 2.34 4.08 7.02
C PHE A 13 3.44 3.03 6.87
N LYS A 14 4.45 3.16 7.74
CA LYS A 14 5.41 2.09 8.05
C LYS A 14 5.30 1.79 9.55
N VAL A 15 4.88 0.58 9.88
CA VAL A 15 4.57 0.15 11.25
C VAL A 15 5.68 -0.74 11.77
N TYR A 16 6.16 -0.46 12.98
CA TYR A 16 7.15 -1.27 13.67
C TYR A 16 6.50 -1.93 14.88
N TYR A 17 6.55 -3.26 14.93
CA TYR A 17 6.02 -4.02 16.06
C TYR A 17 7.13 -4.32 17.06
N LYS A 18 6.75 -4.48 18.34
CA LYS A 18 7.68 -4.76 19.46
C LYS A 18 8.56 -6.01 19.25
N GLY A 19 8.20 -6.92 18.34
CA GLY A 19 8.97 -8.11 17.97
C GLY A 19 9.89 -7.95 16.75
N GLY A 20 10.19 -6.73 16.31
CA GLY A 20 11.08 -6.47 15.16
C GLY A 20 10.42 -6.63 13.78
N ARG A 21 9.20 -7.19 13.72
CA ARG A 21 8.40 -7.21 12.49
C ARG A 21 8.08 -5.79 12.05
N THR A 22 8.25 -5.52 10.76
CA THR A 22 7.89 -4.25 10.13
C THR A 22 6.79 -4.51 9.10
N GLU A 23 5.82 -3.62 8.97
CA GLU A 23 4.81 -3.66 7.91
C GLU A 23 4.77 -2.33 7.16
N THR A 24 4.58 -2.39 5.84
CA THR A 24 4.20 -1.23 5.04
C THR A 24 2.68 -1.30 4.84
N VAL A 25 1.94 -0.28 5.29
CA VAL A 25 0.48 -0.27 5.33
C VAL A 25 -0.07 0.89 4.50
N ASP A 26 -1.04 0.57 3.66
CA ASP A 26 -1.73 1.52 2.80
C ASP A 26 -3.24 1.46 3.08
N VAL A 27 -3.85 2.61 3.32
CA VAL A 27 -5.22 2.75 3.83
C VAL A 27 -6.12 3.32 2.73
N LYS A 28 -7.29 2.70 2.55
CA LYS A 28 -8.25 3.08 1.52
C LYS A 28 -9.66 3.15 2.13
N GLY A 29 -10.30 4.32 2.01
CA GLY A 29 -11.66 4.58 2.53
C GLY A 29 -12.81 3.93 1.72
N GLY A 30 -12.49 2.93 0.91
CA GLY A 30 -13.39 2.25 -0.01
C GLY A 30 -12.58 1.46 -1.05
N PRO A 31 -13.24 0.89 -2.09
CA PRO A 31 -12.57 0.11 -3.11
C PRO A 31 -11.37 0.81 -3.72
N ALA A 32 -10.24 0.10 -3.75
CA ALA A 32 -9.04 0.61 -4.38
C ALA A 32 -9.29 0.88 -5.89
N SER A 33 -8.71 1.97 -6.40
CA SER A 33 -8.83 2.32 -7.83
C SER A 33 -8.23 1.24 -8.73
N ARG A 34 -8.66 1.17 -10.00
CA ARG A 34 -8.19 0.15 -10.96
C ARG A 34 -6.65 0.06 -11.05
N ASP A 35 -5.97 1.20 -11.04
CA ASP A 35 -4.51 1.26 -11.20
C ASP A 35 -3.73 0.95 -9.91
N PHE A 36 -4.42 0.85 -8.77
CA PHE A 36 -3.80 0.60 -7.47
C PHE A 36 -3.03 -0.71 -7.46
N SER A 37 -3.58 -1.78 -8.02
CA SER A 37 -2.94 -3.10 -8.03
C SER A 37 -1.56 -3.08 -8.67
N LEU A 38 -1.41 -2.34 -9.79
CA LEU A 38 -0.12 -2.20 -10.46
C LEU A 38 0.86 -1.37 -9.61
N ARG A 39 0.42 -0.23 -9.07
CA ARG A 39 1.28 0.64 -8.24
C ARG A 39 1.74 -0.06 -6.97
N ARG A 40 0.85 -0.83 -6.33
CA ARG A 40 1.17 -1.68 -5.18
C ARG A 40 2.26 -2.67 -5.55
N LYS A 41 2.12 -3.42 -6.65
CA LYS A 41 3.10 -4.41 -7.07
C LYS A 41 4.47 -3.81 -7.40
N LEU A 42 4.50 -2.62 -8.00
CA LEU A 42 5.75 -1.89 -8.23
C LEU A 42 6.42 -1.46 -6.93
N LEU A 43 5.64 -0.98 -5.94
CA LEU A 43 6.18 -0.66 -4.62
C LEU A 43 6.71 -1.91 -3.92
N GLU A 44 5.93 -2.99 -3.89
CA GLU A 44 6.33 -4.27 -3.27
C GLU A 44 7.67 -4.76 -3.82
N LYS A 45 7.85 -4.69 -5.14
CA LYS A 45 9.12 -5.03 -5.81
C LYS A 45 10.26 -4.10 -5.38
N ALA A 46 10.01 -2.81 -5.23
CA ALA A 46 11.04 -1.84 -4.84
C ALA A 46 11.48 -1.98 -3.38
N ILE A 47 10.56 -2.36 -2.48
CA ILE A 47 10.85 -2.52 -1.04
C ILE A 47 11.20 -3.96 -0.65
N GLY A 48 11.01 -4.94 -1.54
CA GLY A 48 11.24 -6.35 -1.25
C GLY A 48 10.28 -6.94 -0.21
N GLN A 49 9.11 -6.32 -0.02
CA GLN A 49 8.13 -6.66 1.02
C GLN A 49 6.71 -6.44 0.50
N GLU A 50 5.77 -7.29 0.92
CA GLU A 50 4.35 -7.09 0.63
C GLU A 50 3.78 -5.84 1.31
N VAL A 51 2.91 -5.13 0.59
CA VAL A 51 2.19 -3.98 1.13
C VAL A 51 0.86 -4.48 1.67
N THR A 52 0.64 -4.20 2.94
CA THR A 52 -0.63 -4.46 3.61
C THR A 52 -1.65 -3.41 3.19
N VAL A 53 -2.82 -3.85 2.77
CA VAL A 53 -3.91 -2.95 2.37
C VAL A 53 -5.02 -3.03 3.41
N MET A 54 -5.35 -1.88 3.99
CA MET A 54 -6.49 -1.71 4.89
C MET A 54 -7.61 -1.00 4.14
N GLU A 55 -8.75 -1.66 4.00
CA GLU A 55 -9.89 -1.13 3.26
C GLU A 55 -11.08 -0.94 4.21
N TYR A 56 -11.70 0.24 4.17
CA TYR A 56 -12.95 0.49 4.90
C TYR A 56 -14.13 0.01 4.07
N ASN A 57 -14.75 -1.08 4.52
CA ASN A 57 -15.89 -1.71 3.85
C ASN A 57 -16.92 -2.13 4.90
N TYR A 58 -18.20 -1.93 4.59
CA TYR A 58 -19.32 -2.34 5.46
C TYR A 58 -19.24 -1.83 6.91
N GLY A 59 -18.71 -0.61 7.11
CA GLY A 59 -18.64 0.01 8.44
C GLY A 59 -17.42 -0.38 9.27
N GLU A 60 -16.47 -1.15 8.71
CA GLU A 60 -15.26 -1.55 9.43
C GLU A 60 -14.00 -1.58 8.56
N TRP A 61 -12.85 -1.51 9.22
CA TRP A 61 -11.54 -1.62 8.58
C TRP A 61 -11.13 -3.08 8.47
N ARG A 62 -10.96 -3.56 7.23
CA ARG A 62 -10.53 -4.94 6.97
C ARG A 62 -9.19 -4.97 6.27
N ARG A 63 -8.38 -5.95 6.63
CA ARG A 63 -7.14 -6.26 5.90
C ARG A 63 -7.50 -7.02 4.64
N LYS A 64 -7.13 -6.48 3.48
CA LYS A 64 -7.29 -7.17 2.19
C LYS A 64 -6.15 -8.18 2.05
N ARG A 65 -6.51 -9.46 1.86
CA ARG A 65 -5.56 -10.51 1.48
C ARG A 65 -5.29 -10.47 -0.02
#